data_AF-A0A8I1X1V9-F1
#
_entry.id   AF-A0A8I1X1V9-F1
#
_cell.length_a   1.000
_cell.length_b   1.000
_cell.length_c   1.000
_cell.angle_alpha   90.00
_cell.angle_beta   90.00
_cell.angle_gamma   90.00
#
_symmetry.space_group_name_H-M   'P 1'
#
loop_
_entity.id
_entity.type
_entity.pdbx_description
1 polymer ?
#
loop_
_entity_poly.entity_id
_entity_poly.type
_entity_poly.pdbx_seq_one_letter_code
_entity_poly.pdbx_strand_id
1 'polypeptide(L)'
;MDQCIALLEEILVLTKANEPDCLFFNITTCGSDKAYVREAYKDGAAALFHLKNMGHMIPKLFEVSDITVQVQGPAIEIEPLKEILPDADFYEAISGF
;
A
#
# COMPACT_ATOMS: atom_id res chain seq x y z
N MET A 1 -16.11 9.56 -0.14
CA MET A 1 -14.97 9.92 -1.00
C MET A 1 -14.05 10.91 -0.30
N ASP A 2 -14.48 12.13 0.02
CA ASP A 2 -13.62 13.17 0.62
C ASP A 2 -12.86 12.70 1.87
N GLN A 3 -13.53 12.02 2.80
CA GLN A 3 -12.89 11.47 4.00
C GLN A 3 -11.84 10.39 3.67
N CYS A 4 -12.10 9.54 2.67
CA CYS A 4 -11.14 8.55 2.19
C CYS A 4 -9.90 9.25 1.61
N ILE A 5 -10.09 10.27 0.78
CA ILE A 5 -8.97 11.03 0.21
C ILE A 5 -8.16 11.74 1.30
N ALA A 6 -8.81 12.35 2.29
CA ALA A 6 -8.10 12.99 3.40
C ALA A 6 -7.23 12.01 4.21
N LEU A 7 -7.73 10.79 4.47
CA LEU A 7 -6.94 9.74 5.12
C LEU A 7 -5.77 9.27 4.26
N LEU A 8 -5.97 9.12 2.94
CA LEU A 8 -4.91 8.77 2.00
C LEU A 8 -3.82 9.85 1.92
N GLU A 9 -4.21 11.13 1.96
CA GLU A 9 -3.27 12.26 2.00
C GLU A 9 -2.46 12.28 3.31
N GLU A 10 -3.07 11.94 4.45
CA GLU A 10 -2.35 11.79 5.72
C GLU A 10 -1.32 10.65 5.65
N ILE A 11 -1.72 9.50 5.09
CA ILE A 11 -0.81 8.36 4.86
C ILE A 11 0.35 8.77 3.95
N LEU A 12 0.10 9.53 2.88
CA LEU A 12 1.14 10.05 1.99
C LEU A 12 2.14 10.94 2.74
N VAL A 13 1.65 11.82 3.63
CA VAL A 13 2.52 12.69 4.45
C VAL A 13 3.38 11.86 5.40
N LEU A 14 2.80 10.90 6.09
CA LEU A 14 3.52 10.03 7.02
C LEU A 14 4.54 9.14 6.31
N THR A 15 4.19 8.61 5.14
CA THR A 15 5.07 7.80 4.29
C THR A 15 6.28 8.64 3.88
N LYS A 16 6.06 9.84 3.32
CA LYS A 16 7.15 10.75 2.93
C LYS A 16 8.07 11.14 4.09
N ALA A 17 7.53 11.26 5.31
CA ALA A 17 8.31 11.65 6.47
C ALA A 17 9.18 10.52 7.02
N ASN A 18 8.73 9.26 6.92
CA ASN A 18 9.30 8.15 7.70
C ASN A 18 9.85 7.00 6.84
N GLU A 19 9.55 6.97 5.54
CA GLU A 19 9.81 5.81 4.67
C GLU A 19 10.75 6.19 3.51
N PRO A 20 12.06 6.32 3.76
CA PRO A 20 13.02 6.72 2.73
C PRO A 20 13.17 5.70 1.59
N ASP A 21 12.80 4.44 1.82
CA ASP A 21 12.81 3.37 0.83
C ASP A 21 11.45 3.17 0.13
N CYS A 22 10.47 4.06 0.38
CA CYS A 22 9.29 4.21 -0.47
C CYS A 22 9.66 5.02 -1.72
N LEU A 23 9.80 4.36 -2.86
CA LEU A 23 10.27 4.94 -4.11
C LEU A 23 9.17 5.67 -4.88
N PHE A 24 7.93 5.26 -4.69
CA PHE A 24 6.77 5.82 -5.39
C PHE A 24 5.53 5.68 -4.53
N PHE A 25 4.71 6.73 -4.45
CA PHE A 25 3.41 6.71 -3.78
C PHE A 25 2.49 7.72 -4.46
N ASN A 26 1.48 7.22 -5.19
CA ASN A 26 0.52 8.07 -5.86
C ASN A 26 -0.91 7.65 -5.52
N ILE A 27 -1.74 8.66 -5.27
CA ILE A 27 -3.19 8.53 -5.13
C ILE A 27 -3.81 8.97 -6.45
N THR A 28 -4.65 8.12 -7.02
CA THR A 28 -5.40 8.39 -8.25
C THR A 28 -6.88 8.09 -8.03
N THR A 29 -7.75 8.72 -8.82
CA THR A 29 -9.20 8.48 -8.74
C THR A 29 -9.73 7.94 -10.07
N CYS A 30 -10.76 7.10 -9.97
CA CYS A 30 -11.50 6.61 -11.11
C CYS A 30 -12.98 6.93 -10.89
N GLY A 31 -13.48 7.97 -11.56
CA GLY A 31 -14.82 8.48 -11.28
C GLY A 31 -14.91 9.14 -9.90
N SER A 32 -16.10 9.14 -9.32
CA SER A 32 -16.41 9.83 -8.06
C SER A 32 -16.36 8.93 -6.82
N ASP A 33 -16.25 7.61 -7.00
CA ASP A 33 -16.45 6.61 -5.95
C ASP A 33 -15.26 5.67 -5.75
N LYS A 34 -14.21 5.76 -6.58
CA LYS A 34 -13.00 4.91 -6.45
C LYS A 34 -11.72 5.72 -6.38
N ALA A 35 -10.84 5.30 -5.48
CA ALA A 35 -9.45 5.71 -5.42
C ALA A 35 -8.55 4.49 -5.65
N TYR A 36 -7.36 4.73 -6.17
CA TYR A 36 -6.32 3.73 -6.34
C TYR A 36 -5.00 4.31 -5.85
N VAL A 37 -4.37 3.59 -4.91
CA VAL A 37 -3.05 3.93 -4.40
C VAL A 37 -2.04 3.00 -5.06
N ARG A 38 -1.03 3.60 -5.69
CA ARG A 38 0.09 2.86 -6.27
C ARG A 38 1.34 3.18 -5.49
N GLU A 39 1.91 2.14 -4.91
CA GLU A 39 3.08 2.21 -4.04
C GLU A 39 4.18 1.34 -4.64
N ALA A 40 5.41 1.81 -4.58
CA ALA A 40 6.58 1.00 -4.91
C ALA A 40 7.65 1.20 -3.85
N TYR A 41 8.13 0.08 -3.32
CA TYR A 41 9.18 0.04 -2.31
C TYR A 41 10.44 -0.52 -2.92
N LYS A 42 11.58 -0.17 -2.34
CA LYS A 42 12.89 -0.68 -2.75
C LYS A 42 12.97 -2.21 -2.69
N ASP A 43 12.37 -2.80 -1.67
CA ASP A 43 12.30 -4.22 -1.40
C ASP A 43 11.08 -4.55 -0.51
N GLY A 44 10.88 -5.84 -0.24
CA GLY A 44 9.82 -6.37 0.61
C GLY A 44 10.00 -6.01 2.08
N ALA A 45 11.23 -5.76 2.54
CA ALA A 45 11.47 -5.25 3.90
C ALA A 45 10.96 -3.81 4.06
N ALA A 46 11.13 -2.97 3.05
CA ALA A 46 10.55 -1.62 3.01
C ALA A 46 9.01 -1.65 2.90
N ALA A 47 8.43 -2.55 2.10
CA ALA A 47 6.97 -2.75 2.06
C ALA A 47 6.43 -3.23 3.42
N LEU A 48 7.13 -4.15 4.09
CA LEU A 48 6.79 -4.63 5.43
C LEU A 48 6.88 -3.49 6.47
N PHE A 49 7.85 -2.60 6.33
CA PHE A 49 7.97 -1.41 7.16
C PHE A 49 6.74 -0.51 7.01
N HIS A 50 6.30 -0.24 5.77
CA HIS A 50 5.09 0.54 5.50
C HIS A 50 3.86 -0.02 6.22
N LEU A 51 3.60 -1.32 6.06
CA LEU A 51 2.45 -1.99 6.68
C LEU A 51 2.45 -1.85 8.21
N LYS A 52 3.63 -1.90 8.84
CA LYS A 52 3.78 -1.69 10.29
C LYS A 52 3.60 -0.23 10.68
N ASN A 53 4.18 0.69 9.92
CA ASN A 53 4.09 2.12 10.15
C ASN A 53 2.63 2.61 10.06
N MET A 54 1.89 2.13 9.06
CA MET A 54 0.51 2.53 8.77
C MET A 54 -0.55 1.67 9.49
N GLY A 55 -0.17 0.71 10.32
CA GLY A 55 -1.11 -0.18 11.01
C GLY A 55 -2.19 0.52 11.84
N HIS A 56 -1.95 1.76 12.27
CA HIS A 56 -2.91 2.60 12.99
C HIS A 56 -3.85 3.43 12.08
N MET A 57 -3.49 3.58 10.80
CA MET A 57 -4.26 4.32 9.79
C MET A 57 -5.14 3.39 8.96
N ILE A 58 -4.66 2.18 8.67
CA ILE A 58 -5.39 1.18 7.86
C ILE A 58 -6.81 0.90 8.40
N PRO A 59 -7.04 0.70 9.72
CA PRO A 59 -8.40 0.50 10.24
C PRO A 59 -9.35 1.66 9.93
N LYS A 60 -8.84 2.91 9.95
CA LYS A 60 -9.65 4.10 9.62
C LYS A 60 -10.06 4.13 8.16
N LEU A 61 -9.22 3.61 7.25
CA LEU A 61 -9.59 3.47 5.84
C LEU A 61 -10.71 2.43 5.65
N PHE A 62 -10.66 1.31 6.38
CA PHE A 62 -11.72 0.29 6.34
C PHE A 62 -13.07 0.79 6.85
N GLU A 63 -13.10 1.81 7.72
CA GLU A 63 -14.36 2.42 8.18
C GLU A 63 -15.06 3.22 7.07
N VAL A 64 -14.35 3.64 6.03
CA VAL A 64 -14.85 4.56 5.00
C VAL A 64 -14.78 4.02 3.58
N SER A 65 -14.20 2.83 3.39
CA SER A 65 -14.01 2.21 2.08
C SER A 65 -13.84 0.69 2.18
N ASP A 66 -14.27 -0.01 1.12
CA ASP A 66 -13.86 -1.38 0.88
C ASP A 66 -12.49 -1.37 0.18
N ILE A 67 -11.51 -2.08 0.74
CA ILE A 67 -10.13 -2.08 0.26
C ILE A 67 -9.80 -3.45 -0.33
N THR A 68 -9.20 -3.46 -1.51
CA THR A 68 -8.56 -4.65 -2.11
C THR A 68 -7.09 -4.34 -2.32
N VAL A 69 -6.22 -5.28 -1.97
CA VAL A 69 -4.76 -5.10 -2.02
C VAL A 69 -4.17 -6.07 -3.03
N GLN A 70 -3.26 -5.56 -3.86
CA GLN A 70 -2.44 -6.37 -4.77
C GLN A 70 -0.97 -6.13 -4.45
N VAL A 71 -0.22 -7.21 -4.27
CA VAL A 71 1.23 -7.16 -4.02
C VAL A 71 1.95 -7.83 -5.18
N GLN A 72 2.90 -7.12 -5.79
CA GLN A 72 3.68 -7.62 -6.92
C GLN A 72 5.17 -7.52 -6.62
N GLY A 73 5.92 -8.60 -6.85
CA GLY A 73 7.36 -8.61 -6.63
C GLY A 73 7.99 -10.00 -6.70
N PRO A 74 9.31 -10.11 -6.52
CA PRO A 74 9.99 -11.40 -6.43
C PRO A 74 9.43 -12.26 -5.29
N ALA A 75 9.33 -13.58 -5.48
CA ALA A 75 8.79 -14.50 -4.47
C ALA A 75 9.37 -14.28 -3.08
N ILE A 76 10.71 -14.15 -3.00
CA ILE A 76 11.43 -13.99 -1.73
C ILE A 76 11.05 -12.71 -0.97
N GLU A 77 10.65 -11.66 -1.67
CA GLU A 77 10.30 -10.35 -1.09
C GLU A 77 8.82 -10.31 -0.66
N ILE A 78 7.93 -10.99 -1.38
CA ILE A 78 6.49 -10.96 -1.10
C ILE A 78 6.04 -12.04 -0.10
N GLU A 79 6.80 -13.14 0.05
CA GLU A 79 6.44 -14.23 0.97
C GLU A 79 6.19 -13.75 2.41
N PRO A 80 7.03 -12.90 3.00
CA PRO A 80 6.80 -12.39 4.37
C PRO A 80 5.54 -11.51 4.50
N LEU A 81 5.04 -10.94 3.39
CA LEU A 81 3.88 -10.05 3.39
C LEU A 81 2.56 -10.84 3.44
N LYS A 82 2.56 -12.10 3.00
CA LYS A 82 1.38 -12.97 3.00
C LYS A 82 0.82 -13.22 4.40
N GLU A 83 1.66 -13.26 5.42
CA GLU A 83 1.22 -13.43 6.81
C GLU A 83 0.45 -12.23 7.35
N ILE A 84 0.72 -11.03 6.81
CA ILE A 84 0.14 -9.76 7.27
C ILE A 84 -1.07 -9.37 6.42
N LEU A 85 -1.05 -9.74 5.15
CA LEU A 85 -2.09 -9.44 4.17
C LEU A 85 -2.71 -10.75 3.63
N PRO A 86 -3.41 -11.53 4.47
CA PRO A 86 -3.92 -12.84 4.06
C PRO A 86 -4.96 -12.77 2.94
N ASP A 87 -5.64 -11.63 2.79
CA ASP A 87 -6.71 -11.42 1.80
C ASP A 87 -6.22 -10.66 0.54
N ALA A 88 -4.92 -10.41 0.41
CA ALA A 88 -4.37 -9.74 -0.76
C ALA A 88 -4.12 -10.72 -1.93
N ASP A 89 -4.21 -10.18 -3.15
CA ASP A 89 -3.79 -10.91 -4.34
C ASP A 89 -2.27 -10.75 -4.53
N PHE A 90 -1.55 -11.87 -4.56
CA PHE A 90 -0.10 -11.89 -4.74
C PHE A 90 0.29 -12.29 -6.16
N TYR A 91 1.14 -11.48 -6.79
CA TYR A 91 1.67 -11.72 -8.14
C TYR A 91 3.20 -11.81 -8.09
N GLU A 92 3.72 -13.02 -8.27
CA GLU A 92 5.16 -13.24 -8.38
C GLU A 92 5.70 -12.68 -9.69
N ALA A 93 6.75 -11.86 -9.60
CA ALA A 93 7.43 -11.32 -10.76
C ALA A 93 8.19 -12.44 -11.50
N ILE A 94 7.77 -12.73 -12.74
CA ILE A 94 8.42 -13.73 -13.60
C ILE A 94 9.58 -13.11 -14.40
N SER A 95 9.45 -11.85 -14.80
CA SER A 95 10.45 -11.09 -15.58
C SER A 95 10.20 -9.59 -15.48
N GLY A 96 11.24 -8.76 -15.60
CA GLY A 96 11.16 -7.30 -15.57
C GLY A 96 12.52 -6.65 -15.86
N PHE A 97 12.56 -5.32 -15.95
CA PHE A 97 13.77 -4.52 -16.10
C PHE A 97 13.80 -3.37 -15.07
#